data_AF-A0A2N5X0L0-F1
#
_entry.id   AF-A0A2N5X0L0-F1
#
_cell.length_a   1.000
_cell.length_b   1.000
_cell.length_c   1.000
_cell.angle_alpha   90.00
_cell.angle_beta   90.00
_cell.angle_gamma   90.00
#
_symmetry.space_group_name_H-M   'P 1'
#
loop_
_entity.id
_entity.type
_entity.pdbx_description
1 polymer ?
#
loop_
_entity_poly.entity_id
_entity_poly.type
_entity_poly.pdbx_seq_one_letter_code
_entity_poly.pdbx_strand_id
1 'polypeptide(L)'
;MSKSDAELHHECVNRFIELSNAMKEEGVGTHVVSAALMSASAVYATYVAVGNAGGLTPSGMDKIVDAYRHQMEQVQASRQAQTDSGDTA
;
A
#
# COMPACT_ATOMS: atom_id res chain seq x y z
N MET A 1 11.75 4.69 -24.32
CA MET A 1 11.87 5.31 -22.99
C MET A 1 11.44 4.26 -21.98
N SER A 2 12.27 3.97 -20.96
CA SER A 2 11.86 3.11 -19.85
C SER A 2 10.95 3.90 -18.91
N LYS A 3 9.97 3.24 -18.29
CA LYS A 3 9.08 3.86 -17.31
C LYS A 3 9.89 4.36 -16.10
N SER A 4 9.46 5.47 -15.52
CA SER A 4 9.98 5.96 -14.25
C SER A 4 9.52 5.09 -13.08
N ASP A 5 10.24 5.15 -11.97
CA ASP A 5 9.86 4.43 -10.74
C ASP A 5 8.49 4.85 -10.22
N ALA A 6 8.10 6.12 -10.40
CA ALA A 6 6.78 6.62 -10.02
C ALA A 6 5.66 5.98 -10.86
N GLU A 7 5.87 5.84 -12.17
CA GLU A 7 4.92 5.15 -13.05
C GLU A 7 4.81 3.66 -12.70
N LEU A 8 5.95 2.99 -12.50
CA LEU A 8 5.98 1.58 -12.10
C LEU A 8 5.31 1.37 -10.73
N HIS A 9 5.54 2.28 -9.78
CA HIS A 9 4.91 2.26 -8.48
C HIS A 9 3.38 2.38 -8.61
N HIS A 10 2.88 3.34 -9.39
CA HIS A 10 1.46 3.51 -9.62
C HIS A 10 0.81 2.28 -10.28
N GLU A 11 1.48 1.68 -11.28
CA GLU A 11 1.01 0.43 -11.90
C GLU A 11 0.94 -0.73 -10.90
N CYS A 12 1.94 -0.87 -10.04
CA CYS A 12 1.95 -1.88 -8.98
C CYS A 12 0.80 -1.66 -7.97
N VAL A 13 0.56 -0.41 -7.56
CA VAL A 13 -0.56 -0.07 -6.66
C VAL A 13 -1.89 -0.47 -7.29
N ASN A 14 -2.12 -0.12 -8.56
CA ASN A 14 -3.37 -0.47 -9.26
C ASN A 14 -3.58 -1.99 -9.32
N ARG A 15 -2.53 -2.77 -9.58
CA ARG A 15 -2.63 -4.25 -9.57
C ARG A 15 -3.00 -4.81 -8.20
N PHE A 16 -2.52 -4.22 -7.10
CA PHE A 16 -2.96 -4.62 -5.76
C PHE A 16 -4.43 -4.28 -5.50
N ILE A 17 -4.90 -3.13 -5.99
CA ILE A 17 -6.31 -2.70 -5.87
C ILE A 17 -7.23 -3.58 -6.72
N GLU A 18 -6.85 -3.91 -7.95
CA GLU A 18 -7.59 -4.83 -8.82
C GLU A 18 -7.78 -6.19 -8.15
N LEU A 19 -6.70 -6.77 -7.62
CA LEU A 19 -6.78 -8.04 -6.89
C LEU A 19 -7.67 -7.94 -5.63
N SER A 20 -7.59 -6.82 -4.92
CA SER A 20 -8.44 -6.56 -3.75
C SER A 20 -9.93 -6.45 -4.14
N ASN A 21 -10.21 -5.80 -5.27
CA ASN A 21 -11.57 -5.68 -5.81
C ASN A 21 -12.13 -7.03 -6.26
N ALA A 22 -11.31 -7.88 -6.88
CA ALA A 22 -11.72 -9.23 -7.25
C ALA A 22 -12.18 -10.05 -6.03
N MET A 23 -11.41 -10.03 -4.93
CA MET A 23 -11.81 -10.70 -3.68
C MET A 23 -13.11 -10.14 -3.10
N LYS A 24 -13.34 -8.82 -3.21
CA LYS A 24 -14.63 -8.21 -2.83
C LYS A 24 -15.77 -8.71 -3.70
N GLU A 25 -15.57 -8.83 -5.01
CA GLU A 25 -16.56 -9.31 -5.99
C GLU A 25 -16.91 -10.79 -5.78
N GLU A 26 -15.97 -11.58 -5.25
CA GLU A 26 -16.19 -12.95 -4.78
C GLU A 26 -17.03 -13.05 -3.50
N GLY A 27 -17.43 -11.90 -2.92
CA GLY A 27 -18.27 -11.83 -1.72
C GLY A 27 -17.49 -11.75 -0.40
N VAL A 28 -16.16 -11.62 -0.45
CA VAL A 28 -15.35 -11.43 0.76
C VAL A 28 -15.61 -10.02 1.31
N GLY A 29 -15.90 -9.92 2.61
CA GLY A 29 -16.11 -8.64 3.27
C GLY A 29 -14.89 -7.72 3.13
N THR A 30 -15.11 -6.46 2.78
CA THR A 30 -14.02 -5.47 2.55
C THR A 30 -13.09 -5.30 3.74
N HIS A 31 -13.58 -5.47 4.98
CA HIS A 31 -12.75 -5.46 6.19
C HIS A 31 -11.76 -6.63 6.22
N VAL A 32 -12.15 -7.82 5.75
CA VAL A 32 -11.27 -8.99 5.64
C VAL A 32 -10.24 -8.75 4.55
N VAL A 33 -10.66 -8.28 3.37
CA VAL A 33 -9.75 -7.95 2.26
C VAL A 33 -8.71 -6.91 2.70
N SER A 34 -9.14 -5.86 3.42
CA SER A 34 -8.24 -4.83 3.95
C SER A 34 -7.24 -5.39 4.95
N ALA A 35 -7.69 -6.20 5.92
CA ALA A 35 -6.80 -6.82 6.90
C ALA A 35 -5.80 -7.80 6.25
N ALA A 36 -6.26 -8.56 5.24
CA ALA A 36 -5.40 -9.46 4.46
C ALA A 36 -4.33 -8.69 3.68
N LEU A 37 -4.70 -7.59 3.02
CA LEU A 37 -3.76 -6.75 2.28
C LEU A 37 -2.69 -6.13 3.20
N MET A 38 -3.09 -5.66 4.39
CA MET A 38 -2.14 -5.16 5.40
C MET A 38 -1.19 -6.26 5.90
N SER A 39 -1.70 -7.48 6.09
CA SER A 39 -0.86 -8.61 6.51
C SER A 39 0.11 -9.01 5.41
N ALA A 40 -0.35 -9.08 4.15
CA ALA A 40 0.49 -9.40 3.00
C ALA A 40 1.59 -8.36 2.79
N SER A 41 1.29 -7.06 2.98
CA SER A 41 2.30 -6.01 2.88
C SER A 41 3.35 -6.13 3.99
N ALA A 42 2.96 -6.45 5.22
CA ALA A 42 3.89 -6.68 6.33
C ALA A 42 4.82 -7.88 6.06
N VAL A 43 4.28 -8.97 5.50
CA VAL A 43 5.08 -10.14 5.08
C VAL A 43 6.11 -9.75 4.02
N TYR A 44 5.69 -9.02 2.98
CA TYR A 44 6.58 -8.60 1.91
C TYR A 44 7.65 -7.60 2.38
N ALA A 45 7.27 -6.64 3.23
CA ALA A 45 8.19 -5.67 3.81
C ALA A 45 9.23 -6.34 4.73
N THR A 46 8.81 -7.36 5.48
CA THR A 46 9.73 -8.20 6.28
C THR A 46 10.71 -8.93 5.38
N TYR A 47 10.22 -9.58 4.32
CA TYR A 47 11.08 -10.25 3.33
C TYR A 47 12.10 -9.29 2.70
N VAL A 48 11.69 -8.07 2.33
CA VAL A 48 12.61 -7.06 1.78
C VAL A 48 13.68 -6.65 2.79
N ALA A 49 13.34 -6.56 4.07
CA ALA A 49 14.26 -6.12 5.12
C ALA A 49 15.27 -7.19 5.54
N VAL A 50 14.84 -8.46 5.67
CA VAL A 50 15.64 -9.52 6.31
C VAL A 50 15.67 -10.85 5.54
N GLY A 51 15.09 -10.89 4.34
CA GLY A 51 15.01 -12.10 3.50
C GLY A 51 14.11 -13.19 4.11
N ASN A 52 14.42 -14.45 3.81
CA ASN A 52 13.64 -15.61 4.27
C ASN A 52 14.00 -16.11 5.68
N ALA A 53 15.00 -15.52 6.32
CA ALA A 53 15.70 -16.13 7.46
C ALA A 53 15.43 -15.45 8.81
N GLY A 54 14.55 -14.44 8.88
CA GLY A 54 14.34 -13.71 10.14
C GLY A 54 13.03 -12.97 10.24
N GLY A 55 12.68 -12.63 11.48
CA GLY A 55 11.69 -11.60 11.80
C GLY A 55 12.38 -10.24 12.01
N LEU A 56 11.58 -9.18 12.01
CA LEU A 56 12.08 -7.85 12.30
C LEU A 56 12.47 -7.71 13.77
N THR A 57 13.52 -6.93 14.03
CA THR A 57 13.74 -6.36 15.37
C THR A 57 12.64 -5.34 15.69
N PRO A 58 12.42 -4.97 16.96
CA PRO A 58 11.49 -3.90 17.31
C PRO A 58 11.76 -2.60 16.54
N SER A 59 13.03 -2.19 16.45
CA SER A 59 13.44 -1.01 15.66
C SER A 59 13.23 -1.17 14.16
N GLY A 60 13.24 -2.40 13.63
CA GLY A 60 12.91 -2.69 12.24
C GLY A 60 11.41 -2.56 11.98
N MET A 61 10.58 -2.97 12.94
CA MET A 61 9.14 -2.77 12.90
C MET A 61 8.79 -1.28 12.88
N ASP A 62 9.39 -0.49 13.76
CA ASP A 62 9.17 0.96 13.82
C ASP A 62 9.46 1.64 12.47
N LYS A 63 10.58 1.28 11.83
CA LYS A 63 10.94 1.80 10.49
C LYS A 63 9.90 1.48 9.42
N ILE A 64 9.33 0.27 9.44
CA ILE A 64 8.29 -0.11 8.48
C ILE A 64 6.98 0.64 8.76
N VAL A 65 6.63 0.80 10.03
CA VAL A 65 5.45 1.60 10.44
C VAL A 65 5.60 3.05 10.00
N ASP A 66 6.77 3.65 10.17
CA ASP A 66 7.07 5.01 9.72
C ASP A 66 7.02 5.13 8.19
N ALA A 67 7.57 4.15 7.47
CA ALA A 67 7.47 4.11 6.01
C ALA A 67 6.01 4.00 5.54
N TYR A 68 5.19 3.17 6.19
CA TYR A 68 3.77 3.06 5.89
C TYR A 68 3.02 4.36 6.18
N ARG A 69 3.32 5.02 7.30
CA ARG A 69 2.77 6.35 7.64
C ARG A 69 3.06 7.35 6.52
N HIS A 70 4.29 7.40 6.04
CA HIS A 70 4.68 8.30 4.96
C HIS A 70 3.91 8.02 3.64
N GLN A 71 3.65 6.75 3.31
CA GLN A 71 2.80 6.40 2.17
C GLN A 71 1.35 6.84 2.38
N MET A 72 0.80 6.67 3.59
CA MET A 72 -0.54 7.15 3.90
C MET A 72 -0.66 8.67 3.78
N GLU A 73 0.31 9.42 4.30
CA GLU A 73 0.35 10.89 4.19
C GLU A 73 0.29 11.34 2.74
N GLN A 74 1.08 10.71 1.85
CA GLN A 74 1.03 10.98 0.42
C GLN A 74 -0.35 10.70 -0.19
N VAL A 75 -0.97 9.55 0.15
CA VAL A 75 -2.32 9.23 -0.32
C VAL A 75 -3.35 10.25 0.17
N GLN A 76 -3.28 10.68 1.43
CA GLN A 76 -4.21 11.69 1.96
C GLN A 76 -4.01 13.05 1.29
N ALA A 77 -2.76 13.47 1.10
CA ALA A 77 -2.44 14.72 0.39
C ALA A 77 -2.98 14.69 -1.05
N SER A 78 -2.79 13.58 -1.77
CA SER A 78 -3.34 13.41 -3.12
C SER A 78 -4.88 13.45 -3.15
N ARG A 79 -5.55 12.89 -2.14
CA ARG A 79 -7.01 12.94 -2.04
C ARG A 79 -7.51 14.36 -1.75
N GLN A 80 -6.87 15.08 -0.84
CA GLN A 80 -7.19 16.48 -0.53
C GLN A 80 -7.05 17.38 -1.76
N ALA A 81 -5.93 17.25 -2.49
CA ALA A 81 -5.72 18.02 -3.71
C ALA A 81 -6.78 17.77 -4.80
N GLN A 82 -7.29 16.53 -4.91
CA GLN A 82 -8.37 16.18 -5.83
C GLN A 82 -9.72 16.76 -5.40
N THR A 83 -10.00 16.79 -4.09
CA THR A 83 -11.22 17.38 -3.53
C THR A 83 -11.23 18.90 -3.68
N ASP A 84 -10.12 19.58 -3.39
CA ASP A 84 -10.01 21.05 -3.52
C ASP A 84 -10.12 21.51 -4.98
N SER A 85 -9.64 20.70 -5.92
CA SER A 85 -9.77 20.96 -7.36
C SER A 85 -11.19 20.69 -7.90
N GLY A 86 -12.02 19.98 -7.14
CA GLY A 86 -13.40 19.66 -7.49
C GLY A 86 -14.43 20.66 -6.95
N ASP A 87 -14.07 21.49 -5.97
CA ASP A 87 -14.95 22.50 -5.35
C ASP A 87 -14.88 23.87 -6.04
N THR A 88 -14.06 24.01 -7.10
CA THR A 88 -13.91 25.26 -7.89
C THR A 88 -14.58 25.22 -9.27
N ALA A 89 -15.47 24.25 -9.53
CA ALA A 89 -16.18 24.09 -10.81
C ALA A 89 -17.68 24.42 -10.72
#